data_AF-A0A1Z5L1Q6-F1
#
_entry.id   AF-A0A1Z5L1Q6-F1
#
_cell.length_a   1.000
_cell.length_b   1.000
_cell.length_c   1.000
_cell.angle_alpha   90.00
_cell.angle_beta   90.00
_cell.angle_gamma   90.00
#
_symmetry.space_group_name_H-M   'P 1'
#
loop_
_entity.id
_entity.type
_entity.pdbx_description
1 polymer ?
#
loop_
_entity_poly.entity_id
_entity_poly.type
_entity_poly.pdbx_seq_one_letter_code
_entity_poly.pdbx_strand_id
1 'polypeptide(L)'
;MRIACGISTRSLTRWWSPGNSMPRPFRRSGPPSTSVMSGCAPWLPTVVPASTKLTLCTSSSGTLLVEADILAHEDRVRDLNSLADALVESGQFHAPAIQEKRASINERYERVRTLAAYRRSRLNEANTLHQFFRDIADEESWIKEKKLLVSSDDYGRDLAGVQNLRKKHKRLESELGAHEPAVQAVQEAGHKLMAESNLGVPEIEQRLQALELTWQELKQMAGDRGHKLDESL
;
A
#
# COMPACT_ATOMS: atom_id res chain seq x y z
N MET A 1 -32.87 18.48 -35.97
CA MET A 1 -32.40 17.31 -36.75
C MET A 1 -30.97 17.63 -37.19
N ARG A 2 -29.92 17.00 -36.59
CA ARG A 2 -29.24 15.77 -37.08
C ARG A 2 -28.72 15.98 -38.51
N ILE A 3 -27.43 15.96 -38.88
CA ILE A 3 -26.34 14.97 -38.64
C ILE A 3 -25.05 15.59 -39.24
N ALA A 4 -23.99 15.80 -38.46
CA ALA A 4 -22.75 15.01 -38.39
C ALA A 4 -22.07 14.68 -39.74
N CYS A 5 -20.93 15.32 -40.01
CA CYS A 5 -19.96 14.88 -41.02
C CYS A 5 -18.86 14.10 -40.28
N GLY A 6 -18.89 12.77 -40.38
CA GLY A 6 -17.86 11.87 -39.86
C GLY A 6 -16.77 11.65 -40.90
N ILE A 7 -15.53 11.93 -40.55
CA ILE A 7 -14.36 11.53 -41.34
C ILE A 7 -13.72 10.34 -40.63
N SER A 8 -13.90 9.17 -41.24
CA SER A 8 -13.34 7.88 -40.85
C SER A 8 -11.87 7.81 -41.26
N THR A 9 -10.98 7.67 -40.29
CA THR A 9 -9.56 7.36 -40.49
C THR A 9 -9.35 5.84 -40.48
N ARG A 10 -9.25 5.25 -41.68
CA ARG A 10 -8.67 3.91 -41.87
C ARG A 10 -8.01 3.81 -43.24
N SER A 11 -6.68 3.82 -43.25
CA SER A 11 -5.81 2.92 -44.01
C SER A 11 -4.47 3.61 -44.30
N LEU A 12 -3.39 3.01 -43.81
CA LEU A 12 -2.07 3.05 -44.44
C LEU A 12 -1.23 1.94 -43.81
N THR A 13 -1.44 0.74 -44.34
CA THR A 13 -0.53 -0.40 -44.23
C THR A 13 0.41 -0.43 -45.42
N ARG A 14 1.62 -0.94 -45.17
CA ARG A 14 2.75 -1.25 -46.10
C ARG A 14 3.50 -0.02 -46.60
N TRP A 15 4.84 0.02 -46.61
CA TRP A 15 5.73 -1.02 -47.14
C TRP A 15 7.07 -1.11 -46.39
N TRP A 16 7.38 -2.33 -45.94
CA TRP A 16 8.73 -2.85 -45.74
C TRP A 16 9.35 -3.16 -47.11
N SER A 17 10.66 -2.96 -47.26
CA SER A 17 11.46 -3.45 -48.39
C SER A 17 12.61 -4.35 -47.93
N PRO A 18 13.12 -5.25 -48.80
CA PRO A 18 13.82 -6.48 -48.42
C PRO A 18 15.34 -6.41 -48.64
N GLY A 19 16.09 -7.28 -47.94
CA GLY A 19 17.43 -7.68 -48.38
C GLY A 19 18.43 -8.01 -47.26
N ASN A 20 18.41 -9.25 -46.77
CA ASN A 20 19.60 -10.13 -46.72
C ASN A 20 19.32 -11.46 -45.97
N SER A 21 19.43 -12.55 -46.73
CA SER A 21 20.16 -13.79 -46.43
C SER A 21 19.85 -14.61 -45.16
N MET A 22 19.10 -15.70 -45.39
CA MET A 22 18.97 -16.89 -44.53
C MET A 22 20.30 -17.66 -44.34
N PRO A 23 20.35 -18.53 -43.31
CA PRO A 23 20.72 -19.92 -43.54
C PRO A 23 19.65 -20.95 -43.10
N ARG A 24 19.81 -22.16 -43.64
CA ARG A 24 18.87 -23.27 -43.84
C ARG A 24 18.47 -24.07 -42.57
N PRO A 25 17.39 -24.88 -42.63
CA PRO A 25 16.88 -25.68 -41.51
C PRO A 25 17.47 -27.10 -41.46
N PHE A 26 17.59 -27.68 -40.26
CA PHE A 26 17.85 -29.11 -40.07
C PHE A 26 16.73 -29.79 -39.26
N ARG A 27 16.41 -31.00 -39.72
CA ARG A 27 15.31 -31.95 -39.46
C ARG A 27 14.76 -32.16 -38.04
N ARG A 28 13.47 -32.51 -38.01
CA ARG A 28 12.73 -33.25 -36.95
C ARG A 28 13.08 -34.75 -36.92
N SER A 29 13.06 -35.34 -35.73
CA SER A 29 12.63 -36.73 -35.44
C SER A 29 12.11 -36.81 -33.98
N GLY A 30 11.05 -37.59 -33.76
CA GLY A 30 10.14 -37.57 -32.58
C GLY A 30 10.51 -38.40 -31.32
N PRO A 31 9.53 -38.67 -30.42
CA PRO A 31 9.65 -39.00 -28.97
C PRO A 31 9.64 -40.55 -28.69
N PRO A 32 9.46 -41.14 -27.46
CA PRO A 32 9.04 -40.62 -26.13
C PRO A 32 9.72 -41.25 -24.86
N SER A 33 9.14 -40.95 -23.67
CA SER A 33 9.19 -41.69 -22.38
C SER A 33 10.38 -41.34 -21.46
N THR A 34 10.29 -41.09 -20.14
CA THR A 34 9.21 -41.13 -19.12
C THR A 34 9.72 -40.40 -17.87
N SER A 35 8.81 -39.72 -17.15
CA SER A 35 8.73 -39.59 -15.69
C SER A 35 10.02 -39.37 -14.86
N VAL A 36 10.16 -38.19 -14.23
CA VAL A 36 10.14 -38.08 -12.77
C VAL A 36 9.53 -36.73 -12.38
N MET A 37 8.48 -36.78 -11.57
CA MET A 37 7.84 -35.64 -10.93
C MET A 37 8.77 -35.03 -9.88
N SER A 38 8.89 -33.70 -9.86
CA SER A 38 9.15 -32.95 -8.64
C SER A 38 8.35 -31.68 -8.70
N GLY A 39 7.33 -31.64 -7.84
CA GLY A 39 6.36 -30.58 -7.77
C GLY A 39 6.99 -29.28 -7.34
N CYS A 40 7.07 -28.34 -8.28
CA CYS A 40 6.92 -26.93 -7.94
C CYS A 40 5.44 -26.75 -7.55
N ALA A 41 5.16 -26.83 -6.25
CA ALA A 41 3.89 -26.38 -5.71
C ALA A 41 3.74 -24.87 -5.97
N PRO A 42 2.54 -24.39 -6.27
CA PRO A 42 2.30 -23.02 -6.68
C PRO A 42 2.42 -22.13 -5.45
N TRP A 43 3.35 -21.18 -5.48
CA TRP A 43 3.24 -20.01 -4.62
C TRP A 43 1.98 -19.28 -5.08
N LEU A 44 0.89 -19.47 -4.34
CA LEU A 44 -0.25 -18.58 -4.34
C LEU A 44 0.23 -17.29 -3.66
N PRO A 45 0.47 -16.18 -4.38
CA PRO A 45 0.38 -14.90 -3.73
C PRO A 45 -1.07 -14.78 -3.25
N THR A 46 -1.27 -14.78 -1.95
CA THR A 46 -2.53 -14.33 -1.34
C THR A 46 -2.83 -12.97 -1.96
N VAL A 47 -3.85 -12.96 -2.82
CA VAL A 47 -4.32 -11.79 -3.53
C VAL A 47 -4.86 -10.84 -2.48
N VAL A 48 -3.99 -9.96 -1.98
CA VAL A 48 -4.44 -8.66 -1.47
C VAL A 48 -5.08 -7.97 -2.68
N PRO A 49 -6.34 -7.54 -2.61
CA PRO A 49 -7.02 -7.00 -3.78
C PRO A 49 -6.22 -5.81 -4.31
N ALA A 50 -5.68 -5.95 -5.53
CA ALA A 50 -5.00 -4.88 -6.27
C ALA A 50 -5.87 -3.61 -6.40
N SER A 51 -7.19 -3.76 -6.19
CA SER A 51 -8.17 -2.70 -6.10
C SER A 51 -7.82 -1.63 -5.06
N THR A 52 -7.30 -1.99 -3.89
CA THR A 52 -7.03 -1.00 -2.83
C THR A 52 -5.77 -0.17 -3.09
N LYS A 53 -4.72 -0.79 -3.67
CA LYS A 53 -3.48 -0.07 -4.04
C LYS A 53 -3.69 0.85 -5.25
N LEU A 54 -4.42 0.43 -6.30
CA LEU A 54 -4.73 1.31 -7.43
C LEU A 54 -5.64 2.48 -7.06
N THR A 55 -6.60 2.28 -6.14
CA THR A 55 -7.51 3.34 -5.69
C THR A 55 -6.80 4.43 -4.87
N LEU A 56 -5.82 4.05 -4.03
CA LEU A 56 -5.03 5.00 -3.25
C LEU A 56 -4.03 5.81 -4.10
N CYS A 57 -3.38 5.19 -5.09
CA CYS A 57 -2.46 5.89 -6.00
C CYS A 57 -3.19 6.90 -6.92
N THR A 58 -4.40 6.57 -7.36
CA THR A 58 -5.24 7.48 -8.16
C THR A 58 -5.85 8.59 -7.32
N SER A 59 -6.25 8.34 -6.06
CA SER A 59 -6.74 9.41 -5.16
C SER A 59 -5.63 10.36 -4.73
N SER A 60 -4.42 9.86 -4.45
CA SER A 60 -3.25 10.68 -4.11
C SER A 60 -2.83 11.57 -5.27
N SER A 61 -2.78 11.02 -6.50
CA SER A 61 -2.49 11.79 -7.72
C SER A 61 -3.56 12.85 -8.01
N GLY A 62 -4.83 12.54 -7.74
CA GLY A 62 -5.94 13.49 -7.88
C GLY A 62 -5.87 14.65 -6.88
N THR A 63 -5.47 14.40 -5.63
CA THR A 63 -5.29 15.45 -4.62
C THR A 63 -4.10 16.36 -4.97
N LEU A 64 -3.01 15.79 -5.48
CA LEU A 64 -1.83 16.56 -5.92
C LEU A 64 -2.18 17.53 -7.07
N LEU A 65 -3.01 17.10 -8.02
CA LEU A 65 -3.47 17.94 -9.13
C LEU A 65 -4.34 19.11 -8.62
N VAL A 66 -5.26 18.83 -7.70
CA VAL A 66 -6.12 19.86 -7.10
C VAL A 66 -5.31 20.85 -6.26
N GLU A 67 -4.29 20.40 -5.54
CA GLU A 67 -3.39 21.28 -4.79
C GLU A 67 -2.57 22.19 -5.72
N ALA A 68 -2.04 21.65 -6.82
CA ALA A 68 -1.34 22.44 -7.83
C ALA A 68 -2.26 23.48 -8.48
N ASP A 69 -3.49 23.10 -8.81
CA ASP A 69 -4.49 24.02 -9.37
C ASP A 69 -4.87 25.12 -8.38
N ILE A 70 -5.01 24.81 -7.08
CA ILE A 70 -5.31 25.81 -6.03
C ILE A 70 -4.15 26.81 -5.90
N LEU A 71 -2.90 26.35 -5.92
CA LEU A 71 -1.73 27.24 -5.89
C LEU A 71 -1.68 28.16 -7.13
N ALA A 72 -1.95 27.61 -8.32
CA ALA A 72 -2.04 28.41 -9.55
C ALA A 72 -3.24 29.39 -9.55
N HIS A 73 -4.30 29.09 -8.79
CA HIS A 73 -5.39 30.01 -8.53
C HIS A 73 -5.03 31.08 -7.49
N GLU A 74 -4.12 30.80 -6.55
CA GLU A 74 -3.64 31.77 -5.57
C GLU A 74 -2.98 32.98 -6.23
N ASP A 75 -2.04 32.73 -7.15
CA ASP A 75 -1.33 33.80 -7.87
C ASP A 75 -2.30 34.62 -8.72
N ARG A 76 -3.24 33.96 -9.41
CA ARG A 76 -4.28 34.66 -10.19
C ARG A 76 -5.20 35.51 -9.32
N VAL A 77 -5.59 35.02 -8.14
CA VAL A 77 -6.41 35.80 -7.19
C VAL A 77 -5.62 36.98 -6.64
N ARG A 78 -4.31 36.83 -6.41
CA ARG A 78 -3.40 37.92 -6.01
C ARG A 78 -3.32 39.02 -7.08
N ASP A 79 -3.14 38.63 -8.34
CA ASP A 79 -3.10 39.58 -9.46
C ASP A 79 -4.44 40.32 -9.61
N LEU A 80 -5.57 39.59 -9.54
CA LEU A 80 -6.91 40.18 -9.58
C LEU A 80 -7.16 41.15 -8.42
N ASN A 81 -6.66 40.84 -7.22
CA ASN A 81 -6.75 41.74 -6.07
C ASN A 81 -5.93 43.03 -6.33
N SER A 82 -4.69 42.93 -6.82
CA SER A 82 -3.87 44.11 -7.14
C SER A 82 -4.49 45.00 -8.24
N LEU A 83 -5.10 44.39 -9.26
CA LEU A 83 -5.78 45.11 -10.33
C LEU A 83 -7.02 45.81 -9.79
N ALA A 84 -7.78 45.15 -8.91
CA ALA A 84 -8.93 45.75 -8.25
C ALA A 84 -8.52 46.93 -7.36
N ASP A 85 -7.42 46.82 -6.60
CA ASP A 85 -6.87 47.92 -5.78
C ASP A 85 -6.49 49.13 -6.64
N ALA A 86 -5.75 48.92 -7.74
CA ALA A 86 -5.38 50.00 -8.66
C ALA A 86 -6.59 50.71 -9.30
N LEU A 87 -7.65 49.96 -9.64
CA LEU A 87 -8.89 50.52 -10.18
C LEU A 87 -9.65 51.34 -9.14
N VAL A 88 -9.68 50.90 -7.88
CA VAL A 88 -10.28 51.64 -6.76
C VAL A 88 -9.51 52.93 -6.47
N GLU A 89 -8.17 52.89 -6.47
CA GLU A 89 -7.31 54.06 -6.28
C GLU A 89 -7.44 55.10 -7.40
N SER A 90 -7.69 54.66 -8.64
CA SER A 90 -7.90 55.55 -9.78
C SER A 90 -9.20 56.36 -9.74
N GLY A 91 -10.06 56.15 -8.72
CA GLY A 91 -11.26 56.95 -8.49
C GLY A 91 -12.39 56.71 -9.50
N GLN A 92 -12.50 55.50 -10.03
CA GLN A 92 -13.56 55.15 -10.99
C GLN A 92 -14.94 55.02 -10.32
N PHE A 93 -15.99 55.48 -11.01
CA PHE A 93 -17.39 55.53 -10.55
C PHE A 93 -17.97 54.16 -10.10
N HIS A 94 -17.31 53.05 -10.44
CA HIS A 94 -17.72 51.67 -10.13
C HIS A 94 -16.92 51.00 -8.99
N ALA A 95 -16.10 51.75 -8.24
CA ALA A 95 -15.35 51.25 -7.08
C ALA A 95 -16.14 50.33 -6.13
N PRO A 96 -17.39 50.62 -5.70
CA PRO A 96 -18.13 49.72 -4.80
C PRO A 96 -18.47 48.37 -5.43
N ALA A 97 -18.82 48.34 -6.72
CA ALA A 97 -19.13 47.10 -7.43
C ALA A 97 -17.89 46.22 -7.66
N ILE A 98 -16.73 46.86 -7.92
CA ILE A 98 -15.43 46.16 -8.04
C ILE A 98 -15.05 45.54 -6.69
N GLN A 99 -15.24 46.27 -5.59
CA GLN A 99 -14.96 45.80 -4.24
C GLN A 99 -15.84 44.60 -3.84
N GLU A 100 -17.14 44.66 -4.17
CA GLU A 100 -18.07 43.55 -3.93
C GLU A 100 -17.66 42.31 -4.72
N LYS A 101 -17.29 42.47 -6.00
CA LYS A 101 -16.85 41.36 -6.85
C LYS A 101 -15.56 40.73 -6.33
N ARG A 102 -14.60 41.57 -5.92
CA ARG A 102 -13.34 41.15 -5.29
C ARG A 102 -13.60 40.35 -4.03
N ALA A 103 -14.43 40.87 -3.13
CA ALA A 103 -14.80 40.19 -1.90
C ALA A 103 -15.44 38.83 -2.19
N SER A 104 -16.36 38.75 -3.16
CA SER A 104 -17.00 37.48 -3.54
C SER A 104 -16.01 36.45 -4.11
N ILE A 105 -15.02 36.88 -4.91
CA ILE A 105 -13.98 36.00 -5.46
C ILE A 105 -13.09 35.46 -4.33
N ASN A 106 -12.63 36.33 -3.43
CA ASN A 106 -11.78 35.93 -2.30
C ASN A 106 -12.52 34.97 -1.36
N GLU A 107 -13.79 35.23 -1.05
CA GLU A 107 -14.60 34.36 -0.20
C GLU A 107 -14.79 32.96 -0.82
N ARG A 108 -15.07 32.89 -2.13
CA ARG A 108 -15.19 31.60 -2.84
C ARG A 108 -13.86 30.87 -2.90
N TYR A 109 -12.76 31.59 -3.13
CA TYR A 109 -11.41 31.02 -3.16
C TYR A 109 -11.04 30.42 -1.80
N GLU A 110 -11.26 31.15 -0.70
CA GLU A 110 -11.00 30.64 0.65
C GLU A 110 -11.89 29.43 0.99
N ARG A 111 -13.15 29.41 0.54
CA ARG A 111 -14.01 28.22 0.68
C ARG A 111 -13.45 27.00 -0.06
N VAL A 112 -12.94 27.17 -1.27
CA VAL A 112 -12.32 26.07 -2.02
C VAL A 112 -11.04 25.59 -1.35
N ARG A 113 -10.20 26.53 -0.89
CA ARG A 113 -8.95 26.25 -0.19
C ARG A 113 -9.17 25.45 1.10
N THR A 114 -10.12 25.88 1.92
CA THR A 114 -10.48 25.20 3.18
C THR A 114 -11.02 23.80 2.93
N LEU A 115 -11.92 23.63 1.95
CA LEU A 115 -12.46 22.32 1.59
C LEU A 115 -11.38 21.36 1.06
N ALA A 116 -10.46 21.86 0.24
CA ALA A 116 -9.36 21.07 -0.28
C ALA A 116 -8.39 20.64 0.82
N ALA A 117 -8.02 21.56 1.73
CA ALA A 117 -7.20 21.25 2.89
C ALA A 117 -7.86 20.19 3.80
N TYR A 118 -9.17 20.32 4.04
CA TYR A 118 -9.94 19.32 4.80
C TYR A 118 -9.92 17.95 4.11
N ARG A 119 -10.20 17.90 2.79
CA ARG A 119 -10.14 16.66 2.01
C ARG A 119 -8.76 16.01 2.08
N ARG A 120 -7.69 16.81 2.00
CA ARG A 120 -6.30 16.34 2.13
C ARG A 120 -6.04 15.72 3.50
N SER A 121 -6.44 16.38 4.59
CA SER A 121 -6.32 15.83 5.95
C SER A 121 -7.00 14.48 6.07
N ARG A 122 -8.27 14.41 5.63
CA ARG A 122 -9.06 13.17 5.67
C ARG A 122 -8.47 12.03 4.85
N LEU A 123 -7.92 12.34 3.68
CA LEU A 123 -7.22 11.34 2.85
C LEU A 123 -5.92 10.89 3.50
N ASN A 124 -5.17 11.79 4.12
CA ASN A 124 -3.94 11.43 4.83
C ASN A 124 -4.24 10.53 6.03
N GLU A 125 -5.23 10.88 6.86
CA GLU A 125 -5.71 10.07 7.99
C GLU A 125 -6.17 8.67 7.54
N ALA A 126 -6.92 8.58 6.44
CA ALA A 126 -7.33 7.28 5.91
C ALA A 126 -6.13 6.49 5.37
N ASN A 127 -5.17 7.14 4.71
CA ASN A 127 -4.00 6.48 4.16
C ASN A 127 -3.07 5.94 5.26
N THR A 128 -2.83 6.71 6.32
CA THR A 128 -2.03 6.26 7.47
C THR A 128 -2.66 5.05 8.14
N LEU A 129 -3.98 5.08 8.37
CA LEU A 129 -4.73 3.96 8.94
C LEU A 129 -4.67 2.71 8.04
N HIS A 130 -4.80 2.86 6.73
CA HIS A 130 -4.66 1.72 5.81
C HIS A 130 -3.23 1.18 5.74
N GLN A 131 -2.21 2.02 5.86
CA GLN A 131 -0.82 1.56 5.94
C GLN A 131 -0.62 0.75 7.22
N PHE A 132 -1.11 1.25 8.34
CA PHE A 132 -1.04 0.55 9.62
C PHE A 132 -1.72 -0.82 9.60
N PHE A 133 -2.90 -0.95 8.97
CA PHE A 133 -3.53 -2.26 8.81
C PHE A 133 -2.75 -3.23 7.92
N ARG A 134 -1.96 -2.72 6.95
CA ARG A 134 -1.04 -3.57 6.19
C ARG A 134 0.10 -4.05 7.09
N ASP A 135 0.68 -3.14 7.86
CA ASP A 135 1.79 -3.47 8.77
C ASP A 135 1.36 -4.54 9.79
N ILE A 136 0.16 -4.43 10.39
CA ILE A 136 -0.40 -5.49 11.25
C ILE A 136 -0.57 -6.80 10.48
N ALA A 137 -1.12 -6.78 9.27
CA ALA A 137 -1.38 -7.99 8.50
C ALA A 137 -0.08 -8.72 8.13
N ASP A 138 0.99 -7.97 7.85
CA ASP A 138 2.31 -8.52 7.59
C ASP A 138 2.89 -9.21 8.84
N GLU A 139 2.78 -8.58 10.02
CA GLU A 139 3.16 -9.21 11.30
C GLU A 139 2.31 -10.44 11.64
N GLU A 140 0.98 -10.37 11.47
CA GLU A 140 0.09 -11.53 11.64
C GLU A 140 0.50 -12.70 10.74
N SER A 141 0.89 -12.42 9.49
CA SER A 141 1.36 -13.44 8.54
C SER A 141 2.68 -14.05 8.99
N TRP A 142 3.62 -13.24 9.46
CA TRP A 142 4.89 -13.72 9.98
C TRP A 142 4.71 -14.62 11.20
N ILE A 143 3.84 -14.24 12.15
CA ILE A 143 3.49 -15.07 13.32
C ILE A 143 2.87 -16.41 12.88
N LYS A 144 1.94 -16.39 11.92
CA LYS A 144 1.32 -17.62 11.38
C LYS A 144 2.35 -18.55 10.74
N GLU A 145 3.29 -18.01 9.99
CA GLU A 145 4.39 -18.79 9.40
C GLU A 145 5.25 -19.45 10.49
N LYS A 146 5.66 -18.69 11.51
CA LYS A 146 6.46 -19.22 12.62
C LYS A 146 5.69 -20.23 13.46
N LYS A 147 4.39 -20.02 13.70
CA LYS A 147 3.50 -20.97 14.37
C LYS A 147 3.47 -22.32 13.67
N LEU A 148 3.43 -22.33 12.33
CA LEU A 148 3.49 -23.56 11.55
C LEU A 148 4.83 -24.30 11.71
N LEU A 149 5.95 -23.57 11.80
CA LEU A 149 7.27 -24.18 12.03
C LEU A 149 7.39 -24.81 13.42
N VAL A 150 6.88 -24.14 14.45
CA VAL A 150 6.91 -24.64 15.84
C VAL A 150 5.98 -25.84 16.03
N SER A 151 4.87 -25.92 15.29
CA SER A 151 3.91 -27.02 15.34
C SER A 151 4.45 -28.38 14.85
N SER A 152 5.70 -28.45 14.36
CA SER A 152 6.27 -29.71 13.89
C SER A 152 6.62 -30.65 15.05
N ASP A 153 5.88 -31.75 15.27
CA ASP A 153 6.14 -32.72 16.36
C ASP A 153 7.34 -33.67 16.12
N ASP A 154 8.33 -33.25 15.33
CA ASP A 154 9.57 -34.03 15.18
C ASP A 154 10.56 -33.70 16.30
N TYR A 155 10.77 -34.68 17.18
CA TYR A 155 11.71 -34.62 18.31
C TYR A 155 12.98 -35.45 18.07
N GLY A 156 13.12 -36.08 16.89
CA GLY A 156 14.30 -36.89 16.54
C GLY A 156 14.32 -38.27 17.22
N ARG A 157 14.99 -39.24 16.58
CA ARG A 157 15.16 -40.62 17.10
C ARG A 157 16.59 -40.94 17.52
N ASP A 158 17.55 -40.15 17.04
CA ASP A 158 18.98 -40.31 17.28
C ASP A 158 19.56 -39.04 17.91
N LEU A 159 20.59 -39.19 18.75
CA LEU A 159 21.26 -38.08 19.45
C LEU A 159 21.69 -36.93 18.51
N ALA A 160 22.21 -37.27 17.33
CA ALA A 160 22.60 -36.28 16.32
C ALA A 160 21.41 -35.50 15.75
N GLY A 161 20.25 -36.15 15.60
CA GLY A 161 19.00 -35.54 15.16
C GLY A 161 18.45 -34.56 16.21
N VAL A 162 18.39 -34.99 17.47
CA VAL A 162 17.96 -34.16 18.61
C VAL A 162 18.85 -32.91 18.73
N GLN A 163 20.17 -33.06 18.64
CA GLN A 163 21.09 -31.91 18.68
C GLN A 163 20.90 -30.91 17.53
N ASN A 164 20.59 -31.39 16.32
CA ASN A 164 20.29 -30.53 15.18
C ASN A 164 18.96 -29.77 15.36
N LEU A 165 17.92 -30.47 15.84
CA LEU A 165 16.63 -29.87 16.18
C LEU A 165 16.78 -28.79 17.25
N ARG A 166 17.59 -29.02 18.29
CA ARG A 166 17.90 -28.02 19.32
C ARG A 166 18.59 -26.78 18.74
N LYS A 167 19.55 -26.95 17.83
CA LYS A 167 20.21 -25.81 17.16
C LYS A 167 19.19 -24.99 16.34
N LYS A 168 18.29 -25.65 15.62
CA LYS A 168 17.21 -24.98 14.89
C LYS A 168 16.26 -24.25 15.85
N HIS A 169 15.93 -24.86 16.99
CA HIS A 169 15.08 -24.25 18.00
C HIS A 169 15.69 -22.99 18.60
N LYS A 170 16.97 -23.01 19.00
CA LYS A 170 17.68 -21.82 19.48
C LYS A 170 17.71 -20.68 18.47
N ARG A 171 17.80 -21.00 17.17
CA ARG A 171 17.69 -20.00 16.11
C ARG A 171 16.29 -19.39 16.08
N LEU A 172 15.25 -20.22 16.20
CA LEU A 172 13.86 -19.75 16.25
C LEU A 172 13.64 -18.83 17.47
N GLU A 173 14.15 -19.18 18.65
CA GLU A 173 14.07 -18.31 19.84
C GLU A 173 14.75 -16.97 19.62
N SER A 174 15.92 -16.94 18.98
CA SER A 174 16.60 -15.70 18.61
C SER A 174 15.78 -14.86 17.62
N GLU A 175 15.12 -15.50 16.66
CA GLU A 175 14.23 -14.82 15.70
C GLU A 175 13.00 -14.24 16.41
N LEU A 176 12.43 -14.95 17.40
CA LEU A 176 11.34 -14.43 18.23
C LEU A 176 11.79 -13.23 19.06
N GLY A 177 12.94 -13.31 19.73
CA GLY A 177 13.47 -12.20 20.53
C GLY A 177 13.79 -10.95 19.68
N ALA A 178 14.21 -11.14 18.43
CA ALA A 178 14.43 -10.02 17.50
C ALA A 178 13.13 -9.37 17.01
N HIS A 179 12.01 -10.11 16.94
CA HIS A 179 10.70 -9.60 16.52
C HIS A 179 9.87 -9.00 17.65
N GLU A 180 10.17 -9.29 18.92
CA GLU A 180 9.51 -8.68 20.07
C GLU A 180 9.44 -7.14 20.03
N PRO A 181 10.53 -6.40 19.74
CA PRO A 181 10.44 -4.95 19.60
C PRO A 181 9.60 -4.49 18.40
N ALA A 182 9.49 -5.30 17.35
CA ALA A 182 8.64 -4.98 16.20
C ALA A 182 7.15 -5.07 16.58
N VAL A 183 6.74 -6.12 17.30
CA VAL A 183 5.36 -6.27 17.82
C VAL A 183 5.02 -5.12 18.78
N GLN A 184 5.95 -4.75 19.66
CA GLN A 184 5.77 -3.58 20.55
C GLN A 184 5.65 -2.27 19.77
N ALA A 185 6.46 -2.07 18.74
CA ALA A 185 6.38 -0.87 17.89
C ALA A 185 5.02 -0.76 17.18
N VAL A 186 4.44 -1.89 16.73
CA VAL A 186 3.09 -1.93 16.14
C VAL A 186 2.02 -1.58 17.18
N GLN A 187 2.15 -2.05 18.42
CA GLN A 187 1.23 -1.67 19.51
C GLN A 187 1.31 -0.18 19.81
N GLU A 188 2.52 0.37 19.97
CA GLU A 188 2.72 1.80 20.19
C GLU A 188 2.17 2.66 19.03
N ALA A 189 2.41 2.24 17.79
CA ALA A 189 1.88 2.91 16.61
C ALA A 189 0.35 2.89 16.60
N GLY A 190 -0.26 1.76 16.97
CA GLY A 190 -1.71 1.63 17.13
C GLY A 190 -2.28 2.56 18.19
N HIS A 191 -1.65 2.64 19.36
CA HIS A 191 -2.07 3.59 20.41
C HIS A 191 -1.94 5.05 19.99
N LYS A 192 -0.87 5.43 19.28
CA LYS A 192 -0.71 6.77 18.70
C LYS A 192 -1.81 7.08 17.69
N LEU A 193 -2.11 6.15 16.78
CA LEU A 193 -3.16 6.32 15.79
C LEU A 193 -4.56 6.44 16.42
N MET A 194 -4.84 5.71 17.50
CA MET A 194 -6.09 5.85 18.25
C MET A 194 -6.20 7.22 18.96
N ALA A 195 -5.07 7.81 19.37
CA ALA A 195 -5.03 9.14 19.98
C ALA A 195 -5.19 10.27 18.94
N GLU A 196 -4.59 10.10 17.76
CA GLU A 196 -4.61 11.09 16.68
C GLU A 196 -5.89 11.03 15.84
N SER A 197 -6.52 9.85 15.71
CA SER A 197 -7.65 9.61 14.81
C SER A 197 -8.78 8.85 15.49
N ASN A 198 -10.00 9.39 15.43
CA ASN A 198 -11.21 8.71 15.91
C ASN A 198 -11.82 7.73 14.87
N LEU A 199 -11.10 7.44 13.78
CA LEU A 199 -11.57 6.50 12.75
C LEU A 199 -11.09 5.09 13.05
N GLY A 200 -12.01 4.12 13.06
CA GLY A 200 -11.64 2.71 13.10
C GLY A 200 -10.97 2.26 14.40
N VAL A 201 -11.03 3.07 15.47
CA VAL A 201 -10.53 2.73 16.82
C VAL A 201 -10.94 1.32 17.27
N PRO A 202 -12.22 0.89 17.18
CA PRO A 202 -12.59 -0.45 17.63
C PRO A 202 -11.96 -1.56 16.78
N GLU A 203 -11.74 -1.31 15.48
CA GLU A 203 -11.11 -2.29 14.59
C GLU A 203 -9.60 -2.39 14.86
N ILE A 204 -8.94 -1.25 15.09
CA ILE A 204 -7.53 -1.18 15.49
C ILE A 204 -7.32 -1.94 16.80
N GLU A 205 -8.15 -1.67 17.82
CA GLU A 205 -8.06 -2.33 19.12
C GLU A 205 -8.26 -3.84 19.00
N GLN A 206 -9.28 -4.29 18.27
CA GLN A 206 -9.52 -5.71 18.04
C GLN A 206 -8.33 -6.41 17.38
N ARG A 207 -7.72 -5.77 16.36
CA ARG A 207 -6.56 -6.31 15.65
C ARG A 207 -5.32 -6.39 16.53
N LEU A 208 -5.06 -5.37 17.34
CA LEU A 208 -3.95 -5.38 18.29
C LEU A 208 -4.09 -6.48 19.34
N GLN A 209 -5.29 -6.66 19.89
CA GLN A 209 -5.57 -7.74 20.84
C GLN A 209 -5.38 -9.12 20.20
N ALA A 210 -5.84 -9.31 18.97
CA ALA A 210 -5.64 -10.57 18.24
C ALA A 210 -4.15 -10.83 17.97
N LEU A 211 -3.39 -9.82 17.56
CA LEU A 211 -1.94 -9.92 17.35
C LEU A 211 -1.23 -10.35 18.63
N GLU A 212 -1.50 -9.69 19.76
CA GLU A 212 -0.90 -10.02 21.05
C GLU A 212 -1.26 -11.45 21.50
N LEU A 213 -2.51 -11.87 21.34
CA LEU A 213 -2.92 -13.23 21.66
C LEU A 213 -2.12 -14.26 20.84
N THR A 214 -2.06 -14.08 19.52
CA THR A 214 -1.31 -15.01 18.65
C THR A 214 0.19 -14.99 18.92
N TRP A 215 0.73 -13.86 19.35
CA TRP A 215 2.12 -13.72 19.76
C TRP A 215 2.42 -14.48 21.06
N GLN A 216 1.55 -14.36 22.07
CA GLN A 216 1.67 -15.12 23.32
C GLN A 216 1.54 -16.63 23.09
N GLU A 217 0.59 -17.05 22.26
CA GLU A 217 0.46 -18.46 21.86
C GLU A 217 1.75 -18.98 21.23
N LEU A 218 2.34 -18.22 20.29
CA LEU A 218 3.59 -18.59 19.63
C LEU A 218 4.73 -18.76 20.62
N LYS A 219 4.86 -17.84 21.59
CA LYS A 219 5.85 -17.93 22.66
C LYS A 219 5.65 -19.17 23.53
N GLN A 220 4.41 -19.49 23.90
CA GLN A 220 4.09 -20.70 24.68
C GLN A 220 4.47 -21.97 23.90
N MET A 221 4.03 -22.10 22.65
CA MET A 221 4.37 -23.26 21.82
C MET A 221 5.88 -23.40 21.61
N ALA A 222 6.60 -22.27 21.46
CA ALA A 222 8.04 -22.28 21.35
C ALA A 222 8.68 -22.78 22.67
N GLY A 223 8.26 -22.26 23.82
CA GLY A 223 8.74 -22.71 25.13
C GLY A 223 8.48 -24.20 25.39
N ASP A 224 7.27 -24.68 25.11
CA ASP A 224 6.89 -26.08 25.27
C ASP A 224 7.75 -27.01 24.39
N ARG A 225 8.00 -26.59 23.14
CA ARG A 225 8.88 -27.33 22.23
C ARG A 225 10.32 -27.37 22.74
N GLY A 226 10.82 -26.26 23.27
CA GLY A 226 12.15 -26.19 23.88
C GLY A 226 12.28 -27.17 25.05
N HIS A 227 11.32 -27.16 25.97
CA HIS A 227 11.29 -28.07 27.10
C HIS A 227 11.28 -29.55 26.68
N LYS A 228 10.44 -29.93 25.71
CA LYS A 228 10.38 -31.32 25.20
C LYS A 228 11.68 -31.77 24.53
N LEU A 229 12.35 -30.88 23.79
CA LEU A 229 13.65 -31.17 23.17
C LEU A 229 14.76 -31.34 24.21
N ASP A 230 14.68 -30.63 25.33
CA ASP A 230 15.62 -30.77 26.45
C ASP A 230 15.36 -32.02 27.30
N GLU A 231 14.09 -32.46 27.45
CA GLU A 231 13.75 -33.73 28.12
C GLU A 231 14.10 -34.98 27.30
N SER A 232 14.16 -34.85 25.97
CA SER A 232 14.47 -35.96 25.06
C SER A 232 15.97 -36.27 24.95
N LEU A 233 16.80 -35.64 25.80
CA LEU A 233 18.26 -35.65 25.80
C LEU A 233 18.81 -36.49 26.96
#